data_AF-A0A447NPH8-F1
#
_entry.id   AF-A0A447NPH8-F1
#
_cell.length_a   1.000
_cell.length_b   1.000
_cell.length_c   1.000
_cell.angle_alpha   90.00
_cell.angle_beta   90.00
_cell.angle_gamma   90.00
#
_symmetry.space_group_name_H-M   'P 1'
#
loop_
_entity.id
_entity.type
_entity.pdbx_description
1 polymer ?
#
loop_
_entity_poly.entity_id
_entity_poly.type
_entity_poly.pdbx_seq_one_letter_code
_entity_poly.pdbx_strand_id
1 'polypeptide(L)'
;MNICVNSLYRLSISQFHSLYAEEVSDETLALLIGEVENGNQNCIDLLCNIALRNDDLGHKVEKILFDLFSGKKHGSPDIDKKINQACLMLYQTANNDIAKNNTDFKKLHTPSRLLYMAGSAENDFSKN
;
A
#
# COMPACT_ATOMS: atom_id res chain seq x y z
N MET A 1 12.67 -29.09 3.79
CA MET A 1 13.20 -27.72 4.02
C MET A 1 12.08 -26.94 4.70
N ASN A 2 12.20 -26.63 5.99
CA ASN A 2 11.21 -25.79 6.68
C ASN A 2 11.43 -24.35 6.20
N ILE A 3 10.52 -23.85 5.38
CA ILE A 3 10.55 -22.46 4.92
C ILE A 3 10.06 -21.63 6.11
N CYS A 4 10.94 -20.80 6.68
CA CYS A 4 10.54 -19.83 7.69
C CYS A 4 9.64 -18.78 7.04
N VAL A 5 8.37 -18.76 7.44
CA VAL A 5 7.36 -17.80 7.00
C VAL A 5 7.34 -16.62 7.98
N ASN A 6 7.35 -15.41 7.46
CA ASN A 6 7.05 -14.23 8.23
C ASN A 6 5.57 -14.27 8.63
N SER A 7 5.28 -14.44 9.91
CA SER A 7 3.92 -14.61 10.41
C SER A 7 3.02 -13.40 10.15
N LEU A 8 3.59 -12.20 10.03
CA LEU A 8 2.84 -10.97 9.76
C LEU A 8 2.38 -10.89 8.31
N TYR A 9 3.26 -11.23 7.38
CA TYR A 9 3.02 -11.05 5.93
C TYR A 9 2.64 -12.33 5.20
N ARG A 10 2.72 -13.50 5.86
CA ARG A 10 2.55 -14.84 5.26
C ARG A 10 3.48 -15.16 4.09
N LEU A 11 4.47 -14.31 3.84
CA LEU A 11 5.56 -14.53 2.89
C LEU A 11 6.71 -15.25 3.57
N SER A 12 7.44 -16.10 2.84
CA SER A 12 8.76 -16.54 3.28
C SER A 12 9.70 -15.35 3.44
N ILE A 13 10.76 -15.50 4.24
CA ILE A 13 11.76 -14.43 4.43
C ILE A 13 12.35 -13.97 3.08
N SER A 14 12.66 -14.90 2.17
CA SER A 14 13.18 -14.56 0.84
C SER A 14 12.16 -13.81 -0.02
N GLN A 15 10.89 -14.23 0.00
CA GLN A 15 9.81 -13.53 -0.69
C GLN A 15 9.62 -12.11 -0.14
N PHE A 16 9.65 -11.93 1.17
CA PHE A 16 9.55 -10.61 1.79
C PHE A 16 10.69 -9.69 1.35
N HIS A 17 11.95 -10.15 1.39
CA HIS A 17 13.09 -9.35 0.96
C HIS A 17 13.04 -9.02 -0.54
N SER A 18 12.48 -9.92 -1.37
CA SER A 18 12.37 -9.70 -2.81
C SER A 18 11.46 -8.50 -3.16
N LEU A 19 10.56 -8.08 -2.27
CA LEU A 19 9.68 -6.91 -2.49
C LEU A 19 10.43 -5.59 -2.67
N TYR A 20 11.68 -5.52 -2.20
CA TYR A 20 12.53 -4.33 -2.30
C TYR A 20 13.47 -4.38 -3.52
N ALA A 21 13.44 -5.45 -4.31
CA ALA A 21 14.20 -5.53 -5.55
C ALA A 21 13.57 -4.66 -6.65
N GLU A 22 14.31 -4.43 -7.74
CA GLU A 22 13.77 -3.75 -8.93
C GLU A 22 12.60 -4.54 -9.51
N GLU A 23 12.75 -5.87 -9.62
CA GLU A 23 11.72 -6.79 -10.07
C GLU A 23 11.22 -7.68 -8.93
N VAL A 24 9.90 -7.71 -8.75
CA VAL A 24 9.21 -8.61 -7.82
C VAL A 24 8.56 -9.72 -8.63
N SER A 25 8.78 -10.98 -8.23
CA SER A 25 8.13 -12.11 -8.92
C SER A 25 6.60 -11.99 -8.85
N ASP A 26 5.92 -12.36 -9.94
CA ASP A 26 4.45 -12.35 -9.98
C ASP A 26 3.86 -13.28 -8.90
N GLU A 27 4.55 -14.36 -8.53
CA GLU A 27 4.14 -15.25 -7.44
C GLU A 27 4.17 -14.54 -6.08
N THR A 28 5.28 -13.88 -5.73
CA THR A 28 5.38 -13.11 -4.48
C THR A 28 4.30 -12.04 -4.43
N LEU A 29 4.10 -11.32 -5.54
CA LEU A 29 3.10 -10.26 -5.60
C LEU A 29 1.68 -10.81 -5.49
N ALA A 30 1.36 -11.93 -6.14
CA ALA A 30 0.06 -12.58 -6.06
C ALA A 30 -0.25 -13.06 -4.64
N LEU A 31 0.73 -13.63 -3.92
CA LEU A 31 0.57 -14.02 -2.52
C LEU A 31 0.26 -12.81 -1.64
N LEU A 32 1.01 -11.72 -1.79
CA LEU A 32 0.77 -10.48 -1.04
C LEU A 32 -0.62 -9.90 -1.34
N ILE A 33 -1.03 -9.88 -2.61
CA ILE A 33 -2.36 -9.40 -3.02
C ILE A 33 -3.46 -10.28 -2.41
N GLY A 34 -3.30 -11.61 -2.40
CA GLY A 34 -4.26 -12.51 -1.77
C GLY A 34 -4.46 -12.23 -0.28
N GLU A 35 -3.37 -11.95 0.45
CA GLU A 35 -3.47 -11.54 1.86
C GLU A 35 -4.18 -10.19 2.04
N VAL A 36 -3.93 -9.24 1.12
CA VAL A 36 -4.64 -7.95 1.10
C VAL A 36 -6.12 -8.13 0.84
N GLU A 37 -6.50 -8.95 -0.15
CA GLU A 37 -7.89 -9.28 -0.44
C GLU A 37 -8.61 -9.91 0.77
N ASN A 38 -7.88 -10.68 1.58
CA ASN A 38 -8.37 -11.25 2.84
C ASN A 38 -8.36 -10.26 4.03
N GLY A 39 -7.96 -9.01 3.81
CA GLY A 39 -8.01 -7.94 4.81
C GLY A 39 -6.88 -7.97 5.84
N ASN A 40 -5.75 -8.62 5.54
CA ASN A 40 -4.56 -8.61 6.39
C ASN A 40 -3.94 -7.20 6.41
N GLN A 41 -4.03 -6.52 7.56
CA GLN A 41 -3.59 -5.12 7.69
C GLN A 41 -2.10 -4.93 7.41
N ASN A 42 -1.23 -5.83 7.88
CA ASN A 42 0.21 -5.72 7.65
C ASN A 42 0.54 -5.80 6.15
N CYS A 43 -0.18 -6.66 5.42
CA CYS A 43 -0.05 -6.77 3.97
C CYS A 43 -0.61 -5.55 3.25
N ILE A 44 -1.69 -4.94 3.75
CA ILE A 44 -2.23 -3.68 3.21
C ILE A 44 -1.17 -2.57 3.35
N ASP A 45 -0.61 -2.39 4.54
CA ASP A 45 0.41 -1.38 4.81
C ASP A 45 1.66 -1.60 3.94
N LEU A 46 2.09 -2.86 3.79
CA LEU A 46 3.21 -3.23 2.92
C LEU A 46 2.92 -2.94 1.44
N LEU A 47 1.71 -3.25 0.97
CA LEU A 47 1.31 -2.98 -0.41
C LEU A 47 1.19 -1.47 -0.68
N CYS A 48 0.72 -0.69 0.29
CA CYS A 48 0.73 0.78 0.25
C CYS A 48 2.15 1.35 0.14
N ASN A 49 3.12 0.77 0.85
CA ASN A 49 4.53 1.17 0.73
C ASN A 49 5.08 0.88 -0.67
N ILE A 50 4.77 -0.29 -1.25
CA ILE A 50 5.21 -0.63 -2.62
C ILE A 50 4.57 0.34 -3.65
N ALA A 51 3.32 0.74 -3.43
CA ALA A 51 2.62 1.67 -4.31
C ALA A 51 3.28 3.05 -4.41
N LEU A 52 4.12 3.46 -3.44
CA LEU A 52 4.87 4.71 -3.49
C LEU A 52 5.96 4.75 -4.55
N ARG A 53 6.39 3.58 -5.05
CA ARG A 53 7.39 3.52 -6.13
C ARG A 53 6.86 4.25 -7.37
N ASN A 54 7.79 4.90 -8.07
CA ASN A 54 7.50 5.66 -9.30
C ASN A 54 7.75 4.82 -10.57
N ASP A 55 7.88 3.50 -10.43
CA ASP A 55 8.08 2.55 -11.52
C ASP A 55 6.78 1.78 -11.85
N ASP A 56 6.86 0.91 -12.85
CA ASP A 56 5.72 0.11 -13.32
C ASP A 56 5.11 -0.75 -12.22
N LEU A 57 5.93 -1.28 -11.31
CA LEU A 57 5.45 -2.04 -10.16
C LEU A 57 4.62 -1.15 -9.24
N GLY A 58 5.12 0.04 -8.89
CA GLY A 58 4.40 1.00 -8.07
C GLY A 58 3.07 1.43 -8.70
N HIS A 59 3.03 1.63 -10.02
CA HIS A 59 1.78 1.95 -10.74
C HIS A 59 0.79 0.78 -10.80
N LYS A 60 1.28 -0.45 -11.04
CA LYS A 60 0.48 -1.69 -11.02
C LYS A 60 -0.17 -1.87 -9.64
N VAL A 61 0.62 -1.73 -8.58
CA VAL A 61 0.16 -1.92 -7.20
C VAL A 61 -0.81 -0.81 -6.78
N GLU A 62 -0.52 0.45 -7.09
CA GLU A 62 -1.42 1.58 -6.82
C GLU A 62 -2.79 1.37 -7.47
N LYS A 63 -2.83 0.85 -8.70
CA LYS A 63 -4.08 0.52 -9.38
C LYS A 63 -4.84 -0.60 -8.66
N ILE A 64 -4.17 -1.64 -8.19
CA ILE A 64 -4.79 -2.76 -7.47
C ILE A 64 -5.44 -2.29 -6.17
N LEU A 65 -4.72 -1.50 -5.37
CA LEU A 65 -5.26 -0.90 -4.15
C LEU A 65 -6.51 -0.07 -4.44
N PHE A 66 -6.46 0.75 -5.49
CA PHE A 66 -7.61 1.57 -5.87
C PHE A 66 -8.79 0.76 -6.39
N ASP A 67 -8.54 -0.31 -7.14
CA ASP A 67 -9.61 -1.20 -7.60
C ASP A 67 -10.32 -1.89 -6.41
N LEU A 68 -9.58 -2.25 -5.35
CA LEU A 68 -10.17 -2.78 -4.10
C LEU A 68 -10.94 -1.70 -3.33
N PHE A 69 -10.33 -0.53 -3.16
CA PHE A 69 -10.93 0.61 -2.47
C PHE A 69 -12.25 1.08 -3.14
N SER A 70 -12.27 1.15 -4.47
CA SER A 70 -13.44 1.60 -5.24
C SER A 70 -14.51 0.52 -5.42
N GLY A 71 -14.29 -0.70 -4.92
CA GLY A 71 -15.19 -1.85 -5.10
C GLY A 71 -15.19 -2.45 -6.50
N LYS A 72 -14.30 -2.02 -7.41
CA LYS A 72 -14.12 -2.63 -8.73
C LYS A 72 -13.56 -4.05 -8.64
N LYS A 73 -12.78 -4.33 -7.61
CA LYS A 73 -12.27 -5.66 -7.25
C LYS A 73 -12.82 -6.01 -5.87
N HIS A 74 -13.31 -7.24 -5.72
CA HIS A 74 -13.81 -7.73 -4.43
C HIS A 74 -12.65 -7.96 -3.44
N GLY A 75 -12.93 -7.68 -2.17
CA GLY A 75 -12.04 -7.96 -1.04
C GLY A 75 -12.86 -8.16 0.23
N SER A 76 -12.18 -8.26 1.38
CA SER A 76 -12.82 -8.43 2.68
C SER A 76 -13.78 -7.28 3.02
N PRO A 77 -14.76 -7.48 3.92
CA PRO A 77 -15.56 -6.38 4.46
C PRO A 77 -14.68 -5.23 4.98
N ASP A 78 -15.12 -4.00 4.74
CA ASP A 78 -14.44 -2.76 5.16
C ASP A 78 -12.99 -2.60 4.64
N ILE A 79 -12.61 -3.31 3.57
CA ILE A 79 -11.26 -3.20 2.99
C ILE A 79 -10.97 -1.78 2.46
N ASP A 80 -12.00 -1.08 1.98
CA ASP A 80 -11.93 0.32 1.57
C ASP A 80 -11.47 1.23 2.73
N LYS A 81 -12.03 1.03 3.93
CA LYS A 81 -11.64 1.77 5.15
C LYS A 81 -10.23 1.41 5.61
N LYS A 82 -9.83 0.15 5.49
CA LYS A 82 -8.46 -0.25 5.85
C LYS A 82 -7.43 0.37 4.90
N ILE A 83 -7.73 0.39 3.60
CA ILE A 83 -6.86 0.97 2.57
C ILE A 83 -6.75 2.47 2.76
N ASN A 84 -7.87 3.19 2.92
CA ASN A 84 -7.81 4.65 3.05
C ASN A 84 -7.11 5.10 4.35
N GLN A 85 -7.29 4.38 5.45
CA GLN A 85 -6.58 4.62 6.71
C GLN A 85 -5.07 4.36 6.58
N ALA A 86 -4.66 3.28 5.91
CA ALA A 86 -3.26 3.01 5.63
C ALA A 86 -2.62 4.12 4.76
N CYS A 87 -3.35 4.58 3.73
CA CYS A 87 -2.90 5.69 2.90
C CYS A 87 -2.79 7.00 3.69
N LEU A 88 -3.73 7.27 4.61
CA LEU A 88 -3.67 8.44 5.49
C LEU A 88 -2.49 8.39 6.45
N MET A 89 -2.23 7.25 7.09
CA MET A 89 -1.05 7.08 7.94
C MET A 89 0.24 7.32 7.15
N LEU A 90 0.32 6.77 5.93
CA LEU A 90 1.46 6.97 5.04
C LEU A 90 1.67 8.45 4.67
N TYR A 91 0.59 9.15 4.32
CA TYR A 91 0.59 10.58 4.06
C TYR A 91 1.03 11.38 5.29
N GLN A 92 0.51 11.05 6.47
CA GLN A 92 0.89 11.72 7.72
C GLN A 92 2.35 11.45 8.08
N THR A 93 2.86 10.24 7.90
CA THR A 93 4.28 9.93 8.13
C THR A 93 5.17 10.73 7.19
N ALA A 94 4.85 10.76 5.89
CA ALA A 94 5.62 11.52 4.90
C ALA A 94 5.60 13.03 5.18
N ASN A 95 4.48 13.57 5.67
CA ASN A 95 4.33 14.99 5.97
C ASN A 95 4.68 15.39 7.40
N ASN A 96 4.73 14.50 8.39
CA ASN A 96 5.23 14.84 9.73
C ASN A 96 6.76 14.86 9.75
N ASP A 97 7.40 14.23 8.78
CA ASP A 97 8.84 14.30 8.52
C ASP A 97 9.28 15.65 7.88
N ILE A 98 8.51 16.74 8.09
CA ILE A 98 8.76 18.14 7.64
C ILE A 98 10.20 18.65 7.92
N ALA A 99 10.98 17.97 8.75
CA ALA A 99 12.41 18.25 8.92
C ALA A 99 13.26 17.93 7.67
N LYS A 100 12.74 17.18 6.69
CA LYS A 100 13.43 16.87 5.43
C LYS A 100 12.48 17.18 4.28
N ASN A 101 12.90 18.02 3.33
CA ASN A 101 12.20 18.24 2.06
C ASN A 101 12.03 16.91 1.29
N ASN A 102 11.07 16.08 1.69
CA ASN A 102 10.90 14.72 1.21
C ASN A 102 10.11 14.72 -0.10
N THR A 103 10.67 15.37 -1.12
CA THR A 103 10.13 15.41 -2.49
C THR A 103 10.15 14.04 -3.16
N ASP A 104 10.73 13.03 -2.51
CA ASP A 104 10.92 11.68 -3.04
C ASP A 104 9.56 10.95 -3.17
N PHE A 105 8.59 11.29 -2.32
CA PHE A 105 7.23 10.74 -2.37
C PHE A 105 6.29 11.56 -3.27
N LYS A 106 6.64 11.69 -4.56
CA LYS A 106 5.84 12.45 -5.55
C LYS A 106 4.35 12.12 -5.53
N LYS A 107 3.97 10.85 -5.34
CA LYS A 107 2.57 10.41 -5.30
C LYS A 107 1.77 10.99 -4.13
N LEU A 108 2.43 11.46 -3.07
CA LEU A 108 1.77 12.10 -1.92
C LEU A 108 1.67 13.63 -2.06
N HIS A 109 2.27 14.21 -3.10
CA HIS A 109 2.27 15.65 -3.37
C HIS A 109 1.71 16.02 -4.75
N THR A 110 1.31 15.03 -5.54
CA THR A 110 0.73 15.20 -6.88
C THR A 110 -0.59 14.43 -6.96
N PRO A 111 -1.49 14.78 -7.90
CA PRO A 111 -2.72 14.02 -8.13
C PRO A 111 -2.42 12.54 -8.41
N SER A 112 -2.69 11.68 -7.44
CA SER A 112 -2.47 10.23 -7.50
C SER A 112 -3.64 9.49 -6.84
N ARG A 113 -3.74 8.18 -7.09
CA ARG A 113 -4.78 7.36 -6.44
C ARG A 113 -4.48 7.21 -4.96
N LEU A 114 -3.20 7.11 -4.57
CA LEU A 114 -2.78 7.06 -3.17
C LEU A 114 -3.22 8.31 -2.39
N LEU A 115 -2.97 9.50 -2.96
CA LEU A 115 -3.35 10.77 -2.32
C LEU A 115 -4.88 10.90 -2.22
N TYR A 116 -5.60 10.48 -3.26
CA TYR A 116 -7.06 10.44 -3.23
C TYR A 116 -7.58 9.50 -2.13
N MET A 117 -7.03 8.29 -2.02
CA MET A 117 -7.41 7.33 -0.96
C MET A 117 -7.09 7.91 0.42
N ALA A 118 -5.93 8.52 0.62
CA ALA A 118 -5.60 9.19 1.89
C ALA A 118 -6.61 10.29 2.26
N GLY A 119 -6.96 11.17 1.31
CA GLY A 119 -7.94 12.24 1.53
C GLY A 119 -9.36 11.73 1.83
N SER A 120 -9.72 10.54 1.32
CA SER A 120 -11.04 9.94 1.59
C SER A 120 -11.20 9.36 3.00
N ALA A 121 -10.11 9.22 3.76
CA ALA A 121 -10.15 8.74 5.14
C ALA A 121 -10.50 9.86 6.15
N GLU A 122 -10.29 11.13 5.77
CA GLU A 122 -10.63 12.26 6.62
C GLU A 122 -12.14 12.56 6.50
N ASN A 123 -12.87 12.43 7.61
CA ASN A 123 -14.27 12.86 7.70
C ASN A 123 -14.39 14.37 8.03
N ASP A 124 -13.27 15.06 8.21
CA ASP A 124 -13.24 16.42 8.73
C ASP A 124 -12.67 17.37 7.69
N PHE A 125 -13.55 18.16 7.06
CA PHE A 125 -13.23 19.17 6.04
C PHE A 125 -12.57 20.44 6.64
N SER A 126 -12.03 20.36 7.85
CA SER A 126 -11.56 21.50 8.65
C SER A 126 -10.19 22.07 8.22
N LYS A 127 -9.60 21.59 7.12
CA LYS A 127 -8.31 22.05 6.58
C LYS A 127 -8.40 22.98 5.35
N ASN A 128 -9.46 23.77 5.23
CA ASN A 128 -9.55 24.87 4.25
C ASN A 128 -9.40 26.24 4.91
#